data_AF-A0A7C0W108-F1
#
_entry.id   AF-A0A7C0W108-F1
#
_cell.length_a   1.000
_cell.length_b   1.000
_cell.length_c   1.000
_cell.angle_alpha   90.00
_cell.angle_beta   90.00
_cell.angle_gamma   90.00
#
_symmetry.space_group_name_H-M   'P 1'
#
loop_
_entity.id
_entity.type
_entity.pdbx_description
1 polymer ?
#
loop_
_entity_poly.entity_id
_entity_poly.type
_entity_poly.pdbx_seq_one_letter_code
_entity_poly.pdbx_strand_id
1 'polypeptide(L)'
;MEYFADNQRQPYGEKSKNDLINYTLQIINFLMKKRIKACVIACNTATAASLKQAREYFTIPIIGVIQRAVQEAVQKSLNKRIGVIATEFTTKNKIYPKEIKKIAPEVEIISNFCPEFVPLVEAGKFTTPETY
;
A
#
# COMPACT_ATOMS: atom_id res chain seq x y z
N MET A 1 12.76 5.64 17.25
CA MET A 1 11.92 5.14 16.15
C MET A 1 11.30 6.37 15.52
N GLU A 2 11.48 6.56 14.22
CA GLU A 2 11.02 7.77 13.53
C GLU A 2 9.77 7.43 12.70
N TYR A 3 8.78 8.31 12.70
CA TYR A 3 7.57 8.19 11.90
C TYR A 3 7.35 9.47 11.09
N PHE A 4 7.04 9.33 9.81
CA PHE A 4 6.73 10.45 8.92
C PHE A 4 5.40 10.18 8.22
N ALA A 5 4.44 11.08 8.39
CA ALA A 5 3.18 11.10 7.67
C ALA A 5 3.09 12.32 6.77
N ASP A 6 2.81 12.09 5.48
CA ASP A 6 2.81 13.11 4.45
C ASP A 6 1.43 13.75 4.25
N ASN A 7 0.90 14.36 5.31
CA ASN A 7 -0.48 14.87 5.32
C ASN A 7 -0.72 15.98 4.28
N GLN A 8 0.32 16.71 3.88
CA GLN A 8 0.20 17.82 2.91
C GLN A 8 -0.07 17.35 1.47
N ARG A 9 0.27 16.11 1.12
CA ARG A 9 0.14 15.59 -0.26
C ARG A 9 -0.84 14.42 -0.38
N GLN A 10 -1.58 14.13 0.69
CA GLN A 10 -2.71 13.21 0.65
C GLN A 10 -3.85 13.75 -0.24
N PRO A 11 -4.74 12.88 -0.76
CA PRO A 11 -4.66 11.42 -0.73
C PRO A 11 -3.69 10.88 -1.79
N TYR A 12 -2.96 9.82 -1.45
CA TYR A 12 -2.04 9.16 -2.39
C TYR A 12 -2.75 8.31 -3.45
N GLY A 13 -4.00 7.90 -3.18
CA GLY A 13 -4.78 7.00 -4.04
C GLY A 13 -5.03 7.52 -5.47
N GLU A 14 -4.97 8.84 -5.66
CA GLU A 14 -5.28 9.53 -6.92
C GLU A 14 -4.02 10.04 -7.63
N LYS A 15 -2.84 9.90 -7.02
CA LYS A 15 -1.59 10.47 -7.55
C LYS A 15 -0.98 9.57 -8.63
N SER A 16 -0.17 10.19 -9.50
CA SER A 16 0.57 9.44 -10.51
C SER A 16 1.64 8.56 -9.87
N LYS A 17 2.04 7.48 -10.55
CA LYS A 17 3.11 6.60 -10.06
C LYS A 17 4.43 7.35 -9.86
N ASN A 18 4.76 8.28 -10.76
CA ASN A 18 6.00 9.05 -10.70
C ASN A 18 6.00 9.98 -9.48
N ASP A 19 4.88 10.65 -9.21
CA ASP A 19 4.74 11.48 -8.00
C ASP A 19 4.91 10.66 -6.73
N LEU A 20 4.25 9.50 -6.66
CA LEU A 20 4.35 8.60 -5.51
C LEU A 20 5.77 8.08 -5.28
N ILE A 21 6.51 7.76 -6.33
CA ILE A 21 7.94 7.41 -6.25
C ILE A 21 8.73 8.59 -5.71
N ASN A 22 8.58 9.77 -6.30
CA ASN A 22 9.31 10.97 -5.90
C ASN A 22 9.04 11.33 -4.44
N TYR A 23 7.78 11.34 -4.00
CA TYR A 23 7.42 11.63 -2.62
C TYR A 23 7.99 10.60 -1.66
N THR A 24 7.90 9.31 -2.00
CA THR A 24 8.47 8.24 -1.16
C THR A 24 9.98 8.41 -1.00
N LEU A 25 10.72 8.63 -2.09
CA LEU A 25 12.18 8.78 -2.04
C LEU A 25 12.60 10.04 -1.26
N GLN A 26 11.87 11.15 -1.38
CA GLN A 26 12.10 12.35 -0.58
C GLN A 26 11.93 12.08 0.92
N ILE A 27 10.86 11.38 1.30
CA ILE A 27 10.56 11.04 2.70
C ILE A 27 11.62 10.11 3.28
N ILE A 28 12.01 9.05 2.55
CA ILE A 28 13.05 8.14 3.02
C ILE A 28 14.39 8.87 3.14
N ASN A 29 14.76 9.73 2.17
CA ASN A 29 15.96 10.55 2.26
C ASN A 29 15.96 11.48 3.49
N PHE A 30 14.81 12.06 3.84
CA PHE A 30 14.67 12.83 5.06
C PHE A 30 14.92 11.97 6.30
N LEU A 31 14.34 10.78 6.37
CA LEU A 31 14.52 9.84 7.48
C LEU A 31 15.94 9.29 7.58
N MET A 32 16.67 9.13 6.46
CA MET A 32 18.08 8.72 6.47
C MET A 32 18.96 9.68 7.27
N LYS A 33 18.65 10.99 7.26
CA LYS A 33 19.36 12.00 8.07
C LYS A 33 19.20 11.76 9.59
N LYS A 34 18.19 11.00 10.00
CA LYS A 34 17.94 10.56 11.39
C LYS A 34 18.67 9.26 11.74
N ARG A 35 19.54 8.74 10.86
CA ARG A 35 20.34 7.52 11.06
C ARG A 35 19.49 6.26 11.29
N ILE A 36 18.38 6.13 10.56
CA ILE A 36 17.57 4.89 10.56
C ILE A 36 18.37 3.72 9.97
N LYS A 37 18.15 2.51 10.50
CA LYS A 37 18.80 1.27 10.04
C LYS A 37 17.92 0.38 9.15
N ALA A 38 16.63 0.69 9.07
CA ALA A 38 15.63 0.03 8.23
C ALA A 38 14.46 0.99 8.04
N CYS A 39 13.69 0.82 6.97
CA CYS A 39 12.51 1.62 6.67
C CYS A 39 11.31 0.72 6.34
N VAL A 40 10.15 1.06 6.90
CA VAL A 40 8.87 0.44 6.55
C VAL A 40 8.02 1.46 5.81
N ILE A 41 7.65 1.16 4.57
CA ILE A 41 6.65 1.93 3.82
C ILE A 41 5.28 1.43 4.26
N ALA A 42 4.70 2.11 5.27
CA ALA A 42 3.45 1.67 5.90
C ALA A 42 2.20 1.87 5.00
N CYS A 43 2.24 2.81 4.07
CA CYS A 43 1.13 3.07 3.15
C CYS A 43 1.10 2.02 2.03
N ASN A 44 -0.06 1.37 1.83
CA ASN A 44 -0.27 0.42 0.74
C ASN A 44 -0.04 1.06 -0.64
N THR A 45 -0.54 2.28 -0.86
CA THR A 45 -0.38 2.98 -2.14
C THR A 45 1.06 3.37 -2.43
N ALA A 46 1.78 3.87 -1.42
CA ALA A 46 3.21 4.13 -1.56
C ALA A 46 3.97 2.82 -1.83
N THR A 47 3.72 1.75 -1.06
CA THR A 47 4.33 0.43 -1.28
C THR A 47 4.08 -0.07 -2.71
N ALA A 48 2.84 0.01 -3.17
CA ALA A 48 2.44 -0.38 -4.51
C ALA A 48 3.20 0.38 -5.62
N ALA A 49 3.43 1.68 -5.42
CA ALA A 49 4.05 2.53 -6.42
C ALA A 49 5.57 2.45 -6.44
N SER A 50 6.20 2.38 -5.27
CA SER A 50 7.60 2.80 -5.10
C SER A 50 8.52 1.79 -4.39
N LEU A 51 8.01 0.66 -3.86
CA LEU A 51 8.84 -0.29 -3.10
C LEU A 51 10.07 -0.77 -3.90
N LYS A 52 9.90 -1.06 -5.20
CA LYS A 52 11.00 -1.51 -6.06
C LYS A 52 12.07 -0.42 -6.18
N GLN A 53 11.67 0.79 -6.55
CA GLN A 53 12.58 1.93 -6.72
C GLN A 53 13.27 2.32 -5.41
N ALA A 54 12.55 2.25 -4.28
CA ALA A 54 13.14 2.51 -2.96
C ALA A 54 14.23 1.48 -2.61
N ARG A 55 14.03 0.19 -2.94
CA ARG A 55 15.05 -0.85 -2.75
C ARG A 55 16.25 -0.70 -3.69
N GLU A 56 16.04 -0.16 -4.88
CA GLU A 56 17.14 0.14 -5.82
C GLU A 56 17.95 1.37 -5.38
N TYR A 57 17.29 2.37 -4.77
CA TYR A 57 17.91 3.63 -4.37
C TYR A 57 18.61 3.59 -3.01
N PHE A 58 18.09 2.83 -2.04
CA PHE A 58 18.60 2.78 -0.67
C PHE A 58 19.23 1.44 -0.32
N THR A 59 20.36 1.47 0.39
CA THR A 59 21.09 0.26 0.82
C THR A 59 20.54 -0.37 2.09
N ILE A 60 19.81 0.38 2.91
CA ILE A 60 19.16 -0.16 4.11
C ILE A 60 17.95 -1.05 3.74
N PRO A 61 17.55 -2.01 4.58
CA PRO A 61 16.33 -2.79 4.35
C PRO A 61 15.09 -1.91 4.20
N ILE A 62 14.42 -2.02 3.05
CA ILE A 62 13.11 -1.38 2.78
C ILE A 62 12.02 -2.45 2.74
N ILE A 63 11.07 -2.32 3.66
CA ILE A 63 9.97 -3.26 3.88
C ILE A 63 8.66 -2.60 3.43
N GLY A 64 7.91 -3.27 2.58
CA GLY A 64 6.56 -2.86 2.20
C GLY A 64 5.51 -3.74 2.87
N VAL A 65 4.27 -3.24 2.96
CA VAL A 65 3.17 -3.92 3.68
C VAL A 65 2.39 -4.94 2.85
N ILE A 66 2.52 -4.92 1.52
CA ILE A 66 1.68 -5.73 0.62
C ILE A 66 2.05 -7.22 0.67
N GLN A 67 3.33 -7.56 0.62
CA GLN A 67 3.77 -8.95 0.44
C GLN A 67 3.32 -9.86 1.60
N ARG A 68 3.34 -9.35 2.84
CA ARG A 68 2.89 -10.11 4.01
C ARG A 68 1.38 -10.37 3.96
N ALA A 69 0.60 -9.35 3.60
CA ALA A 69 -0.86 -9.48 3.45
C ALA A 69 -1.23 -10.50 2.36
N VAL A 70 -0.50 -10.51 1.24
CA VAL A 70 -0.68 -11.49 0.15
C VAL A 70 -0.44 -12.91 0.64
N GLN A 71 0.67 -13.17 1.34
CA GLN A 71 0.99 -14.49 1.87
C GLN A 71 -0.07 -15.00 2.85
N GLU A 72 -0.50 -14.13 3.78
CA GLU A 72 -1.54 -14.46 4.75
C GLU A 72 -2.89 -14.77 4.08
N ALA A 73 -3.28 -13.97 3.09
CA ALA A 73 -4.55 -14.16 2.39
C ALA A 73 -4.58 -15.49 1.62
N VAL A 74 -3.48 -15.84 0.94
CA VAL A 74 -3.34 -17.13 0.25
C VAL A 74 -3.37 -18.29 1.24
N GLN A 75 -2.64 -18.20 2.35
CA GLN A 75 -2.58 -19.26 3.35
C GLN A 75 -3.94 -19.52 4.03
N LYS A 76 -4.73 -18.46 4.26
CA LYS A 76 -6.02 -18.55 4.97
C LYS A 76 -7.21 -18.88 4.08
N SER A 77 -7.11 -18.71 2.76
CA SER A 77 -8.23 -18.98 1.85
C SER A 77 -8.46 -20.49 1.71
N LEU A 78 -9.64 -20.95 2.11
CA LEU A 78 -10.04 -22.36 2.00
C LEU A 78 -10.67 -22.70 0.64
N ASN A 79 -11.28 -21.72 -0.02
CA ASN A 79 -12.02 -21.90 -1.27
C ASN A 79 -11.28 -21.32 -2.50
N LYS A 80 -10.04 -20.84 -2.31
CA LYS A 80 -9.23 -20.21 -3.36
C LYS A 80 -9.88 -18.98 -4.00
N ARG A 81 -10.72 -18.25 -3.26
CA ARG A 81 -11.29 -16.97 -3.66
C ARG A 81 -10.86 -15.90 -2.67
N ILE A 82 -10.31 -14.79 -3.16
CA ILE A 82 -9.80 -13.69 -2.34
C ILE A 82 -10.40 -12.37 -2.80
N GLY A 83 -11.07 -11.66 -1.89
CA GLY A 83 -11.50 -10.28 -2.07
C GLY A 83 -10.40 -9.29 -1.65
N VAL A 84 -10.23 -8.23 -2.43
CA VAL A 84 -9.29 -7.14 -2.14
C VAL A 84 -10.02 -5.81 -2.25
N ILE A 85 -9.98 -5.02 -1.18
CA ILE A 85 -10.33 -3.60 -1.21
C ILE A 85 -9.06 -2.76 -1.05
N ALA A 86 -8.92 -1.72 -1.86
CA ALA A 86 -7.78 -0.82 -1.80
C ALA A 86 -8.14 0.56 -2.35
N THR A 87 -7.16 1.48 -2.35
CA THR A 87 -7.30 2.75 -3.05
C THR A 87 -7.32 2.54 -4.57
N GLU A 88 -7.81 3.56 -5.28
CA GLU A 88 -7.91 3.54 -6.74
C GLU A 88 -6.59 3.17 -7.43
N PHE A 89 -5.48 3.84 -7.08
CA PHE A 89 -4.15 3.51 -7.61
C PHE A 89 -3.81 2.02 -7.46
N THR A 90 -3.96 1.48 -6.24
CA THR A 90 -3.58 0.09 -5.95
C THR A 90 -4.43 -0.91 -6.73
N THR A 91 -5.74 -0.66 -6.83
CA THR A 91 -6.68 -1.52 -7.55
C THR A 91 -6.48 -1.42 -9.07
N LYS A 92 -6.44 -0.20 -9.64
CA LYS A 92 -6.25 0.01 -11.09
C LYS A 92 -4.95 -0.60 -11.61
N ASN A 93 -3.88 -0.54 -10.82
CA ASN A 93 -2.59 -1.13 -11.19
C ASN A 93 -2.50 -2.64 -10.94
N LYS A 94 -3.57 -3.27 -10.45
CA LYS A 94 -3.69 -4.71 -10.17
C LYS A 94 -2.58 -5.23 -9.26
N ILE A 95 -2.19 -4.46 -8.25
CA ILE A 95 -1.01 -4.74 -7.43
C ILE A 95 -1.20 -6.05 -6.66
N TYR A 96 -2.25 -6.14 -5.84
CA TYR A 96 -2.56 -7.39 -5.10
C TYR A 96 -2.83 -8.57 -6.04
N PRO A 97 -3.65 -8.45 -7.11
CA PRO A 97 -3.82 -9.55 -8.04
C PRO A 97 -2.50 -10.09 -8.61
N LYS A 98 -1.58 -9.21 -9.02
CA LYS A 98 -0.26 -9.62 -9.54
C LYS A 98 0.56 -10.34 -8.48
N GLU A 99 0.63 -9.82 -7.26
CA GLU A 99 1.40 -10.45 -6.19
C GLU A 99 0.80 -11.78 -5.72
N ILE A 100 -0.53 -11.89 -5.64
CA ILE A 100 -1.21 -13.15 -5.31
C ILE A 100 -0.94 -14.21 -6.39
N LYS A 101 -1.10 -13.85 -7.68
CA LYS A 101 -0.90 -14.79 -8.79
C LYS A 101 0.55 -15.29 -8.92
N LYS A 102 1.55 -14.58 -8.38
CA LYS A 102 2.93 -15.08 -8.32
C LYS A 102 3.09 -16.28 -7.37
N ILE A 103 2.23 -16.38 -6.35
CA ILE A 103 2.34 -17.39 -5.28
C ILE A 103 1.27 -18.48 -5.44
N ALA A 104 0.06 -18.10 -5.86
CA ALA A 104 -1.06 -19.01 -6.07
C ALA A 104 -1.81 -18.65 -7.38
N PRO A 105 -1.31 -19.13 -8.53
CA PRO A 105 -1.84 -18.81 -9.85
C PRO A 105 -3.32 -19.19 -10.05
N GLU A 106 -3.82 -20.15 -9.29
CA GLU A 106 -5.18 -20.70 -9.41
C GLU A 106 -6.24 -19.89 -8.63
N VAL A 107 -5.83 -19.01 -7.72
CA VAL A 107 -6.76 -18.26 -6.85
C VAL A 107 -7.57 -17.26 -7.67
N GLU A 108 -8.89 -17.28 -7.52
CA GLU A 108 -9.79 -16.26 -8.05
C GLU A 108 -9.69 -15.00 -7.20
N ILE A 109 -9.49 -13.85 -7.83
CA ILE A 109 -9.29 -12.57 -7.14
C ILE A 109 -10.36 -11.59 -7.59
N ILE A 110 -11.13 -11.08 -6.64
CA ILE A 110 -12.09 -10.00 -6.84
C ILE A 110 -11.47 -8.75 -6.21
N SER A 111 -11.33 -7.67 -6.97
CA SER A 111 -10.72 -6.43 -6.49
C SER A 111 -11.63 -5.25 -6.75
N ASN A 112 -11.88 -4.47 -5.71
CA ASN A 112 -12.66 -3.23 -5.79
C ASN A 112 -11.87 -2.08 -5.16
N PHE A 113 -12.07 -0.85 -5.63
CA PHE A 113 -11.58 0.32 -4.91
C PHE A 113 -12.73 1.00 -4.17
N CYS A 114 -12.42 1.52 -2.99
CA CYS A 114 -13.40 2.11 -2.07
C CYS A 114 -12.99 3.55 -1.76
N PRO A 115 -13.27 4.52 -2.67
CA PRO A 115 -12.76 5.89 -2.54
C PRO A 115 -13.29 6.59 -1.28
N GLU A 116 -14.54 6.31 -0.90
CA GLU A 116 -15.20 6.91 0.28
C GLU A 116 -14.67 6.39 1.62
N PHE A 117 -13.99 5.23 1.66
CA PHE A 117 -13.55 4.66 2.93
C PHE A 117 -12.49 5.51 3.64
N VAL A 118 -11.58 6.13 2.88
CA VAL A 118 -10.54 7.02 3.44
C VAL A 118 -11.17 8.24 4.12
N PRO A 119 -11.98 9.08 3.44
CA PRO A 119 -12.56 10.25 4.08
C PRO A 119 -13.53 9.89 5.21
N LEU A 120 -14.27 8.77 5.13
CA LEU A 120 -15.13 8.32 6.23
C LEU A 120 -14.33 8.00 7.50
N VAL A 121 -13.23 7.24 7.36
CA VAL A 121 -12.35 6.89 8.48
C VAL A 121 -11.65 8.12 9.06
N GLU A 122 -11.13 9.02 8.21
CA GLU A 122 -10.46 10.25 8.66
C GLU A 122 -11.42 11.22 9.35
N ALA A 123 -12.71 11.20 8.99
CA ALA A 123 -13.78 11.95 9.66
C ALA A 123 -14.30 11.27 10.94
N GLY A 124 -13.77 10.10 11.32
CA GLY A 124 -14.24 9.33 12.48
C GLY A 124 -15.63 8.71 12.32
N LYS A 125 -16.14 8.60 11.08
CA LYS A 125 -17.46 8.06 10.75
C LYS A 125 -17.38 6.56 10.52
N PHE A 126 -17.38 5.78 11.61
CA PHE A 126 -17.25 4.32 11.53
C PHE A 126 -18.58 3.56 11.47
N THR A 127 -19.70 4.21 11.81
CA THR A 127 -21.02 3.58 11.97
C THR A 127 -22.17 4.44 11.44
N THR A 128 -21.88 5.42 10.57
CA THR A 128 -22.91 6.31 10.02
C THR A 128 -23.65 5.66 8.84
N PRO A 129 -24.84 6.13 8.44
CA PRO A 129 -25.59 5.54 7.33
C PRO A 129 -24.79 5.41 6.03
N GLU A 130 -23.85 6.32 5.79
CA GLU A 130 -22.96 6.31 4.63
C GLU A 130 -21.92 5.16 4.64
N THR A 131 -21.85 4.39 5.74
CA THR A 131 -20.98 3.21 5.88
C THR A 131 -21.67 1.88 5.52
N TYR A 132 -22.98 1.90 5.22
CA TYR A 132 -23.82 0.72 4.94
C TYR A 132 -24.24 0.61 3.47
#